data_AF-A0A842HTB3-F1
#
_entry.id   AF-A0A842HTB3-F1
#
_cell.length_a   1.000
_cell.length_b   1.000
_cell.length_c   1.000
_cell.angle_alpha   90.00
_cell.angle_beta   90.00
_cell.angle_gamma   90.00
#
_symmetry.space_group_name_H-M   'P 1'
#
loop_
_entity.id
_entity.type
_entity.pdbx_description
1 polymer ?
#
loop_
_entity_poly.entity_id
_entity_poly.type
_entity_poly.pdbx_seq_one_letter_code
_entity_poly.pdbx_strand_id
1 'polypeptide(L)'
;MSVMTAAILILQSGSSAAPALPLPEAFQGIWDVSAQACEAPISDMRIEIDEEGIAYWESDGRPIEIFSAGEQDILVTFAMSGEGETWRAQKRFVLDRTGERLFAETMPQPGEPFYKTIWFYHRCPVGTPMGWGAP
;
A
#
# COMPACT_ATOMS: atom_id res chain seq x y z
N MET A 1 46.92 -1.29 -45.19
CA MET A 1 45.61 -0.79 -44.73
C MET A 1 45.14 -1.74 -43.66
N SER A 2 45.17 -1.35 -42.39
CA SER A 2 44.76 -2.20 -41.26
C SER A 2 43.60 -1.48 -40.56
N VAL A 3 42.44 -2.13 -40.51
CA VAL A 3 41.22 -1.55 -39.93
C VAL A 3 41.16 -2.03 -38.49
N MET A 4 41.37 -1.12 -37.53
CA MET A 4 41.17 -1.40 -36.11
C MET A 4 39.66 -1.41 -35.82
N THR A 5 39.12 -2.58 -35.49
CA THR A 5 37.76 -2.73 -34.99
C THR A 5 37.71 -2.29 -33.52
N ALA A 6 37.05 -1.16 -33.24
CA ALA A 6 36.77 -0.74 -31.87
C ALA A 6 35.59 -1.56 -31.33
N ALA A 7 35.81 -2.31 -30.25
CA ALA A 7 34.75 -2.98 -29.52
C ALA A 7 34.01 -1.93 -28.66
N ILE A 8 32.77 -1.62 -29.03
CA ILE A 8 31.85 -0.82 -28.23
C ILE A 8 31.39 -1.69 -27.06
N LEU A 9 31.83 -1.37 -25.83
CA LEU A 9 31.24 -1.93 -24.62
C LEU A 9 29.89 -1.26 -24.38
N ILE A 10 28.81 -2.00 -24.65
CA ILE A 10 27.46 -1.62 -24.24
C ILE A 10 27.35 -1.92 -22.73
N LEU A 11 27.33 -0.87 -21.91
CA LEU A 11 26.93 -0.95 -20.51
C LEU A 11 25.44 -1.32 -20.48
N GLN A 12 25.13 -2.58 -20.17
CA GLN A 12 23.75 -3.00 -19.92
C GLN A 12 23.35 -2.48 -18.55
N SER A 13 22.52 -1.44 -18.52
CA SER A 13 21.81 -1.02 -17.30
C SER A 13 20.78 -2.09 -16.95
N GLY A 14 21.20 -3.09 -16.17
CA GLY A 14 20.26 -4.01 -15.52
C GLY A 14 19.45 -3.23 -14.49
N SER A 15 18.19 -2.93 -14.80
CA SER A 15 17.25 -2.46 -13.78
C SER A 15 16.93 -3.65 -12.87
N SER A 16 17.65 -3.77 -11.76
CA SER A 16 17.25 -4.71 -10.71
C SER A 16 16.01 -4.13 -10.05
N ALA A 17 14.85 -4.71 -10.33
CA ALA A 17 13.67 -4.45 -9.51
C ALA A 17 14.05 -4.76 -8.05
N ALA A 18 13.77 -3.83 -7.14
CA ALA A 18 13.95 -4.08 -5.72
C ALA A 18 13.09 -5.30 -5.32
N PRO A 19 13.55 -6.14 -4.38
CA PRO A 19 12.74 -7.26 -3.89
C PRO A 19 11.41 -6.73 -3.34
N ALA A 20 10.32 -7.43 -3.64
CA ALA A 20 9.00 -7.11 -3.09
C ALA A 20 9.00 -7.25 -1.56
N LEU A 21 8.26 -6.38 -0.87
CA LEU A 21 8.09 -6.39 0.58
C LEU A 21 6.64 -6.78 0.90
N PRO A 22 6.31 -8.08 0.97
CA PRO A 22 4.93 -8.51 1.08
C PRO A 22 4.28 -8.04 2.39
N LEU A 23 3.06 -7.52 2.31
CA LEU A 23 2.28 -7.16 3.51
C LEU A 23 1.75 -8.43 4.21
N PRO A 24 1.71 -8.49 5.55
CA PRO A 24 1.27 -9.69 6.25
C PRO A 24 -0.21 -10.02 5.99
N GLU A 25 -0.51 -11.30 5.79
CA GLU A 25 -1.84 -11.83 5.44
C GLU A 25 -2.97 -11.34 6.37
N ALA A 26 -2.68 -11.19 7.66
CA ALA A 26 -3.66 -10.71 8.65
C ALA A 26 -4.26 -9.34 8.29
N PHE A 27 -3.51 -8.46 7.60
CA PHE A 27 -3.96 -7.13 7.20
C PHE A 27 -4.59 -7.10 5.81
N GLN A 28 -4.39 -8.15 5.02
CA GLN A 28 -4.91 -8.23 3.66
C GLN A 28 -6.44 -8.37 3.67
N GLY A 29 -7.09 -7.86 2.62
CA GLY A 29 -8.52 -7.84 2.42
C GLY A 29 -9.07 -6.45 2.10
N ILE A 30 -10.40 -6.40 1.98
CA ILE A 30 -11.15 -5.17 1.78
C ILE A 30 -11.63 -4.66 3.14
N TRP A 31 -11.45 -3.37 3.38
CA TRP A 31 -11.83 -2.70 4.62
C TRP A 31 -12.65 -1.45 4.32
N ASP A 32 -13.69 -1.20 5.11
CA ASP A 32 -14.55 -0.03 4.91
C ASP A 32 -15.06 0.54 6.24
N VAL A 33 -15.63 1.74 6.26
CA VAL A 33 -15.97 2.47 7.49
C VAL A 33 -17.12 1.83 8.29
N SER A 34 -17.87 0.92 7.69
CA SER A 34 -18.93 0.17 8.36
C SER A 34 -19.29 -1.10 7.58
N ALA A 35 -19.97 -2.03 8.26
CA ALA A 35 -20.53 -3.22 7.60
C ALA A 35 -21.50 -2.85 6.45
N GLN A 36 -22.28 -1.77 6.59
CA GLN A 36 -23.17 -1.30 5.53
C GLN A 36 -22.40 -0.77 4.31
N ALA A 37 -21.26 -0.10 4.53
CA ALA A 37 -20.42 0.39 3.44
C ALA A 37 -19.80 -0.76 2.63
N CYS A 38 -19.51 -1.90 3.28
CA CYS A 38 -19.07 -3.12 2.61
C CYS A 38 -20.10 -3.72 1.64
N GLU A 39 -21.39 -3.41 1.79
CA GLU A 39 -22.46 -3.86 0.89
C GLU A 39 -22.58 -2.98 -0.36
N ALA A 40 -22.03 -1.76 -0.32
CA ALA A 40 -22.07 -0.85 -1.45
C ALA A 40 -21.13 -1.32 -2.57
N PRO A 41 -21.52 -1.19 -3.85
CA PRO A 41 -20.65 -1.54 -4.97
C PRO A 41 -19.40 -0.63 -5.02
N ILE A 42 -19.53 0.62 -4.56
CA ILE A 42 -18.47 1.63 -4.51
C ILE A 42 -18.56 2.35 -3.16
N SER A 43 -17.41 2.69 -2.57
CA SER A 43 -17.29 3.47 -1.34
C SER A 43 -16.00 4.27 -1.36
N ASP A 44 -16.09 5.60 -1.19
CA ASP A 44 -14.94 6.51 -1.16
C ASP A 44 -13.99 6.19 0.01
N MET A 45 -14.50 5.54 1.05
CA MET A 45 -13.77 5.22 2.26
C MET A 45 -13.18 3.80 2.25
N ARG A 46 -13.41 3.03 1.18
CA ARG A 46 -12.86 1.68 1.04
C ARG A 46 -11.35 1.74 0.91
N ILE A 47 -10.68 0.82 1.57
CA ILE A 47 -9.28 0.50 1.30
C ILE A 47 -9.14 -0.99 0.98
N GLU A 48 -8.23 -1.30 0.08
CA GLU A 48 -7.90 -2.66 -0.30
C GLU A 48 -6.43 -2.88 0.03
N ILE A 49 -6.13 -3.92 0.81
CA ILE A 49 -4.77 -4.29 1.17
C ILE A 49 -4.53 -5.68 0.61
N ASP A 50 -3.51 -5.85 -0.22
CA ASP A 50 -3.09 -7.14 -0.72
C ASP A 50 -1.62 -7.40 -0.35
N GLU A 51 -1.02 -8.45 -0.91
CA GLU A 51 0.38 -8.76 -0.67
C GLU A 51 1.31 -7.64 -1.18
N GLU A 52 0.94 -6.94 -2.26
CA GLU A 52 1.78 -5.99 -2.97
C GLU A 52 1.60 -4.54 -2.55
N GLY A 53 0.51 -4.20 -1.86
CA GLY A 53 0.26 -2.82 -1.51
C GLY A 53 -1.08 -2.52 -0.89
N ILE A 54 -1.42 -1.23 -0.97
CA ILE A 54 -2.66 -0.66 -0.51
C ILE A 54 -3.27 0.21 -1.61
N ALA A 55 -4.57 0.10 -1.82
CA ALA A 55 -5.34 0.95 -2.70
C ALA A 55 -6.42 1.72 -1.92
N TYR A 56 -6.61 2.97 -2.30
CA TYR A 56 -7.66 3.89 -1.92
C TYR A 56 -8.44 4.29 -3.17
N TRP A 57 -9.51 5.10 -3.02
CA TRP A 57 -10.28 5.61 -4.15
C TRP A 57 -9.43 6.40 -5.18
N GLU A 58 -8.55 7.28 -4.70
CA GLU A 58 -7.78 8.21 -5.55
C GLU A 58 -6.27 7.92 -5.58
N SER A 59 -5.82 6.91 -4.83
CA SER A 59 -4.40 6.63 -4.68
C SER A 59 -4.10 5.18 -4.40
N ASP A 60 -2.90 4.76 -4.73
CA ASP A 60 -2.36 3.45 -4.42
C ASP A 60 -0.95 3.61 -3.84
N GLY A 61 -0.44 2.56 -3.18
CA GLY A 61 0.92 2.56 -2.68
C GLY A 61 1.51 1.18 -2.52
N ARG A 62 2.81 1.09 -2.86
CA ARG A 62 3.62 -0.13 -2.69
C ARG A 62 4.53 0.01 -1.48
N PRO A 63 4.68 -1.05 -0.65
CA PRO A 63 5.54 -1.01 0.51
C PRO A 63 7.00 -0.91 0.06
N ILE A 64 7.71 0.04 0.63
CA ILE A 64 9.13 0.29 0.37
C ILE A 64 10.00 0.09 1.62
N GLU A 65 9.38 -0.01 2.80
CA GLU A 65 10.06 -0.30 4.07
C GLU A 65 9.05 -0.82 5.11
N ILE A 66 9.37 -1.91 5.81
CA ILE A 66 8.59 -2.41 6.95
C ILE A 66 9.46 -2.23 8.21
N PHE A 67 9.07 -1.30 9.09
CA PHE A 67 9.80 -0.99 10.33
C PHE A 67 9.55 -2.02 11.42
N SER A 68 8.32 -2.51 11.50
CA SER A 68 7.92 -3.56 12.44
C SER A 68 6.72 -4.32 11.88
N ALA A 69 6.72 -5.64 12.09
CA ALA A 69 5.58 -6.48 11.77
C ALA A 69 5.33 -7.48 12.90
N GLY A 70 4.21 -7.31 13.60
CA GLY A 70 3.62 -8.30 14.50
C GLY A 70 2.29 -8.80 13.95
N GLU A 71 1.70 -9.78 14.62
CA GLU A 71 0.43 -10.39 14.20
C GLU A 71 -0.75 -9.39 14.12
N GLN A 72 -0.70 -8.31 14.92
CA GLN A 72 -1.78 -7.33 15.04
C GLN A 72 -1.32 -5.87 14.91
N ASP A 73 -0.04 -5.63 14.65
CA ASP A 73 0.50 -4.27 14.54
C ASP A 73 1.63 -4.25 13.51
N ILE A 74 1.47 -3.44 12.46
CA ILE A 74 2.50 -3.24 11.44
C ILE A 74 2.75 -1.75 11.27
N LEU A 75 4.03 -1.41 11.05
CA LEU A 75 4.47 -0.07 10.70
C LEU A 75 5.22 -0.14 9.38
N VAL A 76 4.68 0.49 8.36
CA VAL A 76 5.14 0.36 6.97
C VAL A 76 5.20 1.73 6.30
N THR A 77 6.23 1.96 5.50
CA THR A 77 6.30 3.09 4.58
C THR A 77 5.93 2.64 3.18
N PHE A 78 5.03 3.37 2.56
CA PHE A 78 4.61 3.20 1.17
C PHE A 78 5.23 4.28 0.28
N ALA A 79 5.59 3.91 -0.95
CA ALA A 79 5.65 4.83 -2.07
C ALA A 79 4.24 4.93 -2.64
N MET A 80 3.61 6.09 -2.49
CA MET A 80 2.24 6.36 -2.89
C MET A 80 2.19 7.11 -4.23
N SER A 81 1.15 6.87 -5.01
CA SER A 81 0.77 7.63 -6.20
C SER A 81 -0.73 7.91 -6.22
N GLY A 82 -1.12 9.08 -6.71
CA GLY A 82 -2.53 9.49 -6.82
C GLY A 82 -2.64 10.89 -7.40
N GLU A 83 -3.68 11.14 -8.21
CA GLU A 83 -3.97 12.45 -8.81
C GLU A 83 -2.80 13.15 -9.54
N GLY A 84 -1.84 12.38 -10.07
CA GLY A 84 -0.65 12.91 -10.74
C GLY A 84 0.51 13.27 -9.80
N GLU A 85 0.38 13.02 -8.51
CA GLU A 85 1.42 13.21 -7.50
C GLU A 85 1.99 11.87 -7.03
N THR A 86 3.20 11.94 -6.46
CA THR A 86 3.84 10.82 -5.77
C THR A 86 4.41 11.31 -4.46
N TRP A 87 4.27 10.51 -3.40
CA TRP A 87 4.76 10.85 -2.07
C TRP A 87 5.14 9.61 -1.29
N ARG A 88 5.82 9.80 -0.15
CA ARG A 88 6.06 8.74 0.82
C ARG A 88 5.05 8.87 1.94
N ALA A 89 4.52 7.75 2.43
CA ALA A 89 3.63 7.74 3.59
C ALA A 89 3.99 6.60 4.53
N GLN A 90 4.36 6.92 5.78
CA GLN A 90 4.47 5.92 6.84
C GLN A 90 3.09 5.75 7.50
N LYS A 91 2.59 4.51 7.53
CA LYS A 91 1.30 4.14 8.08
C LYS A 91 1.49 3.07 9.14
N ARG A 92 0.79 3.23 10.26
CA ARG A 92 0.61 2.18 11.25
C ARG A 92 -0.77 1.57 11.07
N PHE A 93 -0.80 0.25 11.02
CA PHE A 93 -2.03 -0.52 11.02
C PHE A 93 -2.08 -1.38 12.27
N VAL A 94 -3.19 -1.31 13.00
CA VAL A 94 -3.43 -2.15 14.17
C VAL A 94 -4.72 -2.91 13.96
N LEU A 95 -4.70 -4.21 14.23
CA LEU A 95 -5.90 -5.05 14.26
C LEU A 95 -6.42 -5.13 15.69
N ASP A 96 -7.74 -5.24 15.83
CA ASP A 96 -8.31 -5.67 17.09
C ASP A 96 -8.05 -7.18 17.35
N ARG A 97 -8.51 -7.66 18.51
CA ARG A 97 -8.31 -9.05 18.92
C ARG A 97 -8.94 -10.07 17.98
N THR A 98 -9.99 -9.70 17.26
CA THR A 98 -10.69 -10.60 16.35
C THR A 98 -10.15 -10.50 14.92
N GLY A 99 -9.36 -9.47 14.60
CA GLY A 99 -8.90 -9.21 13.23
C GLY A 99 -10.00 -8.63 12.33
N GLU A 100 -11.11 -8.17 12.92
CA GLU A 100 -12.30 -7.69 12.20
C GLU A 100 -12.36 -6.16 12.16
N ARG A 101 -11.52 -5.49 12.96
CA ARG A 101 -11.36 -4.05 12.96
C ARG A 101 -9.93 -3.67 12.68
N LEU A 102 -9.76 -2.71 11.78
CA LEU A 102 -8.47 -2.13 11.42
C LEU A 102 -8.43 -0.67 11.84
N PHE A 103 -7.43 -0.32 12.63
CA PHE A 103 -7.08 1.05 12.99
C PHE A 103 -5.93 1.47 12.09
N ALA A 104 -6.12 2.50 11.27
CA ALA A 104 -5.08 3.02 10.38
C ALA A 104 -4.71 4.45 10.80
N GLU A 105 -3.43 4.69 11.02
CA GLU A 105 -2.90 6.00 11.37
C GLU A 105 -1.76 6.36 10.41
N THR A 106 -1.81 7.57 9.83
CA THR A 106 -0.66 8.13 9.12
C THR A 106 0.28 8.72 10.16
N MET A 107 1.56 8.34 10.10
CA MET A 107 2.58 8.86 11.01
C MET A 107 3.06 10.25 10.56
N PRO A 108 3.38 11.15 11.50
CA PRO A 108 3.95 12.46 11.20
C PRO A 108 5.29 12.33 10.47
N GLN A 109 5.53 13.19 9.48
CA GLN A 109 6.82 13.31 8.82
C GLN A 109 7.56 14.58 9.25
N PRO A 110 8.89 14.53 9.40
CA PRO A 110 9.67 15.73 9.70
C PRO A 110 9.50 16.81 8.63
N GLY A 111 9.20 18.03 9.05
CA GLY A 111 9.09 19.19 8.15
C GLY A 111 7.72 19.37 7.48
N GLU A 112 6.80 18.43 7.63
CA GLU A 112 5.45 18.52 7.07
C GLU A 112 4.42 18.89 8.16
N PRO A 113 3.43 19.77 7.86
CA PRO A 113 2.28 19.97 8.73
C PRO A 113 1.58 18.64 8.99
N PHE A 114 1.44 18.28 10.28
CA PHE A 114 0.79 17.03 10.66
C PHE A 114 -0.61 17.27 11.20
N TYR A 115 -1.58 16.68 10.52
CA TYR A 115 -2.94 16.51 11.03
C TYR A 115 -3.11 15.06 11.40
N LYS A 116 -3.45 14.80 12.65
CA LYS A 116 -3.66 13.43 13.13
C LYS A 116 -4.90 12.87 12.44
N THR A 117 -4.67 11.97 11.50
CA THR A 117 -5.73 11.25 10.81
C THR A 117 -5.70 9.80 11.26
N ILE A 118 -6.74 9.42 12.00
CA ILE A 118 -6.98 8.03 12.40
C ILE A 118 -8.28 7.57 11.74
N TRP A 119 -8.20 6.45 11.05
CA TRP A 119 -9.35 5.78 10.46
C TRP A 119 -9.65 4.47 11.18
N PHE A 120 -10.94 4.16 11.29
CA PHE A 120 -11.43 2.92 11.86
C PHE A 120 -12.23 2.20 10.77
N TYR A 121 -11.78 1.00 10.42
CA TYR A 121 -12.42 0.19 9.40
C TYR A 121 -12.94 -1.12 9.99
N HIS A 122 -13.92 -1.66 9.29
CA HIS A 122 -14.47 -3.00 9.42
C HIS A 122 -13.95 -3.85 8.27
N ARG A 123 -13.58 -5.09 8.56
CA ARG A 123 -13.29 -6.07 7.52
C ARG A 123 -14.57 -6.32 6.72
N CYS A 124 -14.47 -6.25 5.40
CA CYS A 124 -15.57 -6.61 4.52
C CYS A 124 -15.62 -8.14 4.30
N PRO A 125 -16.82 -8.69 4.04
CA PRO A 125 -16.96 -10.12 3.78
C PRO A 125 -16.09 -10.61 2.61
N VAL A 126 -15.59 -11.85 2.72
CA VAL A 126 -14.90 -12.51 1.61
C VAL A 126 -15.81 -12.57 0.39
N GLY A 127 -15.30 -12.18 -0.78
CA GLY A 127 -16.08 -12.13 -2.02
C GLY A 127 -16.80 -10.80 -2.27
N THR A 128 -16.66 -9.80 -1.37
CA THR A 128 -16.92 -8.41 -1.76
C THR A 128 -16.11 -8.12 -3.03
N PRO A 129 -16.75 -7.67 -4.13
CA PRO A 129 -16.02 -7.33 -5.34
C PRO A 129 -14.98 -6.27 -4.99
N MET A 130 -13.72 -6.53 -5.35
CA MET A 130 -12.71 -5.48 -5.38
C MET A 130 -13.31 -4.33 -6.21
N GLY A 131 -13.29 -3.12 -5.66
CA GLY A 131 -13.85 -1.94 -6.32
C GLY A 131 -13.16 -1.63 -7.64
N TRP A 132 -12.04 -2.30 -7.90
CA TRP A 132 -11.27 -2.23 -9.13
C TRP A 132 -11.28 -3.57 -9.85
N GLY A 133 -11.94 -3.59 -11.01
CA GLY A 133 -11.39 -4.32 -12.14
C GLY A 133 -10.10 -3.60 -12.55
N ALA A 134 -8.95 -4.17 -12.21
CA ALA A 134 -7.72 -3.84 -12.91
C ALA A 134 -7.81 -4.36 -14.36
N PRO A 135 -7.15 -3.68 -15.30
CA PRO A 135 -7.71 -2.97 -16.47
C PRO A 135 -8.65 -3.77 -17.40
#